data_AF-A0A455T8R7-F1
#
_entry.id   AF-A0A455T8R7-F1
#
_cell.length_a   1.000
_cell.length_b   1.000
_cell.length_c   1.000
_cell.angle_alpha   90.00
_cell.angle_beta   90.00
_cell.angle_gamma   90.00
#
_symmetry.space_group_name_H-M   'P 1'
#
loop_
_entity.id
_entity.type
_entity.pdbx_description
1 polymer ?
#
loop_
_entity_poly.entity_id
_entity_poly.type
_entity_poly.pdbx_seq_one_letter_code
_entity_poly.pdbx_strand_id
1 'polypeptide(L)'
;MLAQEVAVFDGDSPLWERARALLNAALLLEEHDESYVWHGWTRSQIEAFLQGLPSPCSLVVAVWQAAMPEQAATQTREATAERLLLGLVCEVVGGEIRSIRTFDSLRTAGLKAVDELEPGYEDGLAILRAAHTLVAPVAWALFTDWQTWNEWLLGSAEEQSSERAVDKGALLTALVQAGRCVLLGTQTAHRYL
;
A
#
# COMPACT_ATOMS: atom_id res chain seq x y z
N MET A 1 7.24 8.02 13.28
CA MET A 1 6.50 7.30 12.21
C MET A 1 6.40 5.81 12.52
N LEU A 2 7.52 5.14 12.77
CA LEU A 2 7.59 3.76 13.26
C LEU A 2 7.50 3.77 14.79
N ALA A 3 7.01 2.68 15.39
CA ALA A 3 7.14 2.45 16.83
C ALA A 3 8.57 2.01 17.18
N GLN A 4 8.98 2.18 18.45
CA GLN A 4 10.32 1.77 18.93
C GLN A 4 10.63 0.29 18.69
N GLU A 5 9.61 -0.58 18.72
CA GLU A 5 9.70 -1.99 18.37
C GLU A 5 8.58 -2.32 17.37
N VAL A 6 8.90 -2.36 16.07
CA VAL A 6 7.96 -2.77 15.01
C VAL A 6 8.04 -4.28 14.80
N ALA A 7 6.91 -4.97 14.93
CA ALA A 7 6.83 -6.41 14.66
C ALA A 7 6.62 -6.69 13.16
N VAL A 8 7.42 -7.58 12.58
CA VAL A 8 7.32 -8.02 11.17
C VAL A 8 6.94 -9.50 11.10
N PHE A 9 6.03 -9.82 10.19
CA PHE A 9 5.39 -11.11 9.86
C PHE A 9 6.07 -12.46 10.19
N ASP A 10 6.22 -13.42 9.26
CA ASP A 10 5.98 -13.44 7.79
C ASP A 10 6.96 -12.66 6.89
N GLY A 11 8.14 -12.31 7.44
CA GLY A 11 9.27 -11.73 6.70
C GLY A 11 9.97 -12.66 5.68
N ASP A 12 9.67 -13.96 5.67
CA ASP A 12 10.15 -14.89 4.64
C ASP A 12 9.24 -14.91 3.38
N SER A 13 8.14 -14.16 3.40
CA SER A 13 7.20 -14.04 2.29
C SER A 13 7.85 -13.41 1.04
N PRO A 14 7.55 -13.88 -0.18
CA PRO A 14 8.04 -13.24 -1.41
C PRO A 14 7.54 -11.79 -1.58
N LEU A 15 6.47 -11.39 -0.89
CA LEU A 15 6.01 -10.00 -0.83
C LEU A 15 6.86 -9.12 0.09
N TRP A 16 7.58 -9.73 1.05
CA TRP A 16 8.36 -8.98 2.05
C TRP A 16 9.49 -8.18 1.41
N GLU A 17 10.12 -8.67 0.35
CA GLU A 17 11.22 -7.96 -0.32
C GLU A 17 10.83 -6.54 -0.79
N ARG A 18 9.59 -6.35 -1.25
CA ARG A 18 9.07 -5.03 -1.63
C ARG A 18 8.68 -4.20 -0.41
N ALA A 19 8.08 -4.82 0.61
CA ALA A 19 7.73 -4.15 1.86
C ALA A 19 8.98 -3.67 2.64
N ARG A 20 10.05 -4.47 2.65
CA ARG A 20 11.35 -4.17 3.27
C ARG A 20 12.00 -2.93 2.67
N ALA A 21 11.89 -2.72 1.37
CA ALA A 21 12.38 -1.51 0.72
C ALA A 21 11.67 -0.24 1.24
N LEU A 22 10.35 -0.32 1.50
CA LEU A 22 9.57 0.77 2.10
C LEU A 22 9.91 0.97 3.58
N LEU A 23 10.11 -0.11 4.35
CA LEU A 23 10.56 -0.02 5.75
C LEU A 23 11.95 0.61 5.85
N ASN A 24 12.89 0.23 4.97
CA ASN A 24 14.22 0.84 4.91
C ASN A 24 14.14 2.34 4.57
N ALA A 25 13.26 2.75 3.65
CA ALA A 25 13.03 4.15 3.35
C ALA A 25 12.42 4.91 4.55
N ALA A 26 11.49 4.29 5.28
CA ALA A 26 10.93 4.85 6.50
C ALA A 26 11.99 5.03 7.60
N LEU A 27 12.90 4.07 7.78
CA LEU A 27 14.02 4.18 8.71
C LEU A 27 14.98 5.33 8.31
N LEU A 28 15.34 5.45 7.04
CA LEU A 28 16.16 6.57 6.54
C LEU A 28 15.49 7.94 6.80
N LEU A 29 14.16 8.03 6.62
CA LEU A 29 13.38 9.23 6.96
C LEU A 29 13.35 9.54 8.47
N GLU A 30 13.55 8.57 9.35
CA GLU A 30 13.62 8.80 10.80
C GLU A 30 15.04 9.13 11.29
N GLU A 31 16.09 8.62 10.61
CA GLU A 31 17.50 8.89 10.91
C GLU A 31 17.96 10.27 10.42
N HIS A 32 17.38 10.77 9.33
CA HIS A 32 17.68 12.09 8.76
C HIS A 32 16.81 13.21 9.34
N ASP A 33 17.21 14.47 9.12
CA ASP A 33 16.45 15.65 9.54
C ASP A 33 15.25 15.96 8.63
N GLU A 34 14.39 16.90 9.05
CA GLU A 34 13.17 17.31 8.35
C GLU A 34 13.40 17.92 6.94
N SER A 35 14.65 18.20 6.53
CA SER A 35 14.96 18.61 5.16
C SER A 35 15.15 17.44 4.19
N TYR A 36 15.24 16.20 4.69
CA TYR A 36 15.36 15.02 3.86
C TYR A 36 14.02 14.66 3.20
N VAL A 37 14.08 14.49 1.87
CA VAL A 37 12.93 14.20 1.02
C VAL A 37 13.14 12.85 0.33
N TRP A 38 12.29 11.88 0.64
CA TRP A 38 12.26 10.59 -0.04
C TRP A 38 11.15 10.58 -1.09
N HIS A 39 11.52 10.66 -2.38
CA HIS A 39 10.57 10.68 -3.50
C HIS A 39 9.40 11.68 -3.32
N GLY A 40 9.71 12.91 -2.90
CA GLY A 40 8.72 13.96 -2.68
C GLY A 40 7.88 13.80 -1.40
N TRP A 41 8.20 12.84 -0.52
CA TRP A 41 7.65 12.74 0.83
C TRP A 41 8.66 13.22 1.87
N THR A 42 8.22 14.05 2.82
CA THR A 42 8.95 14.32 4.07
C THR A 42 8.46 13.40 5.19
N ARG A 43 9.27 13.28 6.24
CA ARG A 43 8.86 12.62 7.50
C ARG A 43 7.56 13.23 8.05
N SER A 44 7.54 14.55 8.18
CA SER A 44 6.40 15.34 8.67
C SER A 44 5.09 15.08 7.90
N GLN A 45 5.13 14.89 6.57
CA GLN A 45 3.93 14.57 5.78
C GLN A 45 3.37 13.17 6.10
N ILE A 46 4.26 12.18 6.28
CA ILE A 46 3.84 10.81 6.61
C ILE A 46 3.32 10.76 8.06
N GLU A 47 4.00 11.43 9.00
CA GLU A 47 3.55 11.51 10.39
C GLU A 47 2.19 12.24 10.50
N ALA A 48 1.99 13.34 9.77
CA ALA A 48 0.69 14.02 9.72
C ALA A 48 -0.43 13.14 9.16
N PHE A 49 -0.16 12.37 8.10
CA PHE A 49 -1.10 11.39 7.56
C PHE A 49 -1.46 10.31 8.59
N LEU A 50 -0.45 9.68 9.22
CA LEU A 50 -0.68 8.61 10.22
C LEU A 50 -1.44 9.11 11.46
N GLN A 51 -1.15 10.34 11.93
CA GLN A 51 -1.90 10.98 13.02
C GLN A 51 -3.35 11.33 12.64
N GLY A 52 -3.66 11.45 11.34
CA GLY A 52 -5.02 11.63 10.84
C GLY A 52 -5.87 10.36 10.80
N LEU A 53 -5.28 9.19 11.04
CA LEU A 53 -5.98 7.90 11.01
C LEU A 53 -6.72 7.60 12.32
N PRO A 54 -7.87 6.91 12.28
CA PRO A 54 -8.49 6.35 13.48
C PRO A 54 -7.53 5.43 14.24
N SER A 55 -7.55 5.46 15.57
CA SER A 55 -6.67 4.66 16.42
C SER A 55 -7.48 3.74 17.35
N PRO A 56 -7.21 2.42 17.39
CA PRO A 56 -6.30 1.67 16.51
C PRO A 56 -6.94 1.42 15.12
N CYS A 57 -6.12 1.24 14.08
CA CYS A 57 -6.62 0.77 12.79
C CYS A 57 -5.63 -0.09 12.01
N SER A 58 -6.14 -0.77 10.99
CA SER A 58 -5.33 -1.36 9.94
C SER A 58 -5.26 -0.44 8.71
N LEU A 59 -4.05 -0.25 8.19
CA LEU A 59 -3.71 0.39 6.94
C LEU A 59 -3.31 -0.69 5.92
N VAL A 60 -4.22 -1.06 5.03
CA VAL A 60 -3.97 -2.09 4.01
C VAL A 60 -3.36 -1.43 2.76
N VAL A 61 -2.29 -2.01 2.20
CA VAL A 61 -1.66 -1.54 0.96
C VAL A 61 -1.48 -2.72 0.01
N ALA A 62 -1.99 -2.57 -1.21
CA ALA A 62 -1.88 -3.58 -2.25
C ALA A 62 -1.60 -2.95 -3.62
N VAL A 63 -0.63 -3.50 -4.34
CA VAL A 63 -0.16 -3.01 -5.63
C VAL A 63 -0.12 -4.15 -6.65
N TRP A 64 -0.88 -4.01 -7.74
CA TRP A 64 -0.93 -4.97 -8.85
C TRP A 64 -0.11 -4.49 -10.04
N GLN A 65 0.42 -5.43 -10.83
CA GLN A 65 1.05 -5.15 -12.11
C GLN A 65 0.31 -5.87 -13.22
N ALA A 66 -0.23 -5.08 -14.17
CA ALA A 66 -0.77 -5.61 -15.41
C ALA A 66 0.31 -6.36 -16.21
N ALA A 67 -0.09 -7.46 -16.87
CA ALA A 67 0.80 -8.23 -17.73
C ALA A 67 1.29 -7.37 -18.91
N MET A 68 2.61 -7.39 -19.17
CA MET A 68 3.20 -6.62 -20.26
C MET A 68 2.69 -7.11 -21.63
N PRO A 69 2.29 -6.22 -22.57
CA PRO A 69 1.72 -6.63 -23.87
C PRO A 69 2.59 -7.60 -24.68
N GLU A 70 3.91 -7.45 -24.60
CA GLU A 70 4.87 -8.30 -25.30
C GLU A 70 4.95 -9.73 -24.74
N GLN A 71 4.59 -9.92 -23.46
CA GLN A 71 4.54 -11.22 -22.80
C GLN A 71 3.18 -11.91 -22.98
N ALA A 72 2.11 -11.13 -23.16
CA ALA A 72 0.76 -11.64 -23.44
C ALA A 72 0.65 -12.36 -24.81
N ALA A 73 1.48 -11.98 -25.79
CA ALA A 73 1.43 -12.56 -27.14
C ALA A 73 1.96 -14.01 -27.25
N THR A 74 2.66 -14.52 -26.22
CA THR A 74 3.30 -15.85 -26.23
C THR A 74 2.77 -16.84 -25.19
N GLN A 75 1.79 -16.44 -24.37
CA GLN A 75 1.34 -17.23 -23.22
C GLN A 75 -0.19 -17.41 -23.17
N THR A 76 -0.65 -18.43 -22.46
CA THR A 76 -2.07 -18.75 -22.26
C THR A 76 -2.80 -17.66 -21.47
N ARG A 77 -4.14 -17.69 -21.52
CA ARG A 77 -5.06 -16.70 -20.92
C ARG A 77 -4.91 -16.47 -19.41
N GLU A 78 -4.19 -17.34 -18.71
CA GLU A 78 -3.82 -17.20 -17.30
C GLU A 78 -2.63 -16.25 -17.09
N ALA A 79 -1.69 -16.17 -18.05
CA ALA A 79 -0.51 -15.30 -17.98
C ALA A 79 -0.80 -13.82 -18.28
N THR A 80 -2.04 -13.49 -18.62
CA THR A 80 -2.53 -12.10 -18.75
C THR A 80 -3.14 -11.54 -17.47
N ALA A 81 -3.25 -12.35 -16.40
CA ALA A 81 -3.76 -11.89 -15.11
C ALA A 81 -2.82 -10.86 -14.47
N GLU A 82 -3.38 -9.85 -13.79
CA GLU A 82 -2.58 -8.88 -13.06
C GLU A 82 -1.96 -9.53 -11.81
N ARG A 83 -0.67 -9.31 -11.60
CA ARG A 83 0.07 -9.93 -10.50
C ARG A 83 0.22 -8.98 -9.31
N LEU A 84 -0.08 -9.44 -8.11
CA LEU A 84 0.25 -8.71 -6.88
C LEU A 84 1.78 -8.59 -6.70
N LEU A 85 2.29 -7.36 -6.64
CA LEU A 85 3.69 -7.03 -6.37
C LEU A 85 3.96 -6.66 -4.91
N LEU A 86 2.99 -6.02 -4.27
CA LEU A 86 3.03 -5.63 -2.87
C LEU A 86 1.66 -5.94 -2.28
N GLY A 87 1.63 -6.59 -1.11
CA GLY A 87 0.40 -6.85 -0.36
C GLY A 87 0.73 -6.90 1.10
N LEU A 88 0.43 -5.83 1.82
CA LEU A 88 0.73 -5.70 3.24
C LEU A 88 -0.40 -5.02 4.03
N VAL A 89 -0.37 -5.25 5.34
CA VAL A 89 -1.22 -4.59 6.33
C VAL A 89 -0.31 -4.04 7.42
N CYS A 90 -0.36 -2.73 7.62
CA CYS A 90 0.26 -2.07 8.77
C CYS A 90 -0.78 -1.88 9.87
N GLU A 91 -0.45 -2.25 11.09
CA GLU A 91 -1.19 -1.86 12.29
C GLU A 91 -0.76 -0.45 12.70
N VAL A 92 -1.70 0.48 12.78
CA VAL A 92 -1.44 1.87 13.21
C VAL A 92 -2.15 2.16 14.52
N VAL A 93 -1.39 2.58 15.53
CA VAL A 93 -1.89 2.95 16.86
C VAL A 93 -1.28 4.28 17.25
N GLY A 94 -2.09 5.30 17.55
CA GLY A 94 -1.63 6.63 17.91
C GLY A 94 -0.77 7.32 16.83
N GLY A 95 -0.97 6.98 15.56
CA GLY A 95 -0.18 7.46 14.43
C GLY A 95 1.22 6.83 14.30
N GLU A 96 1.48 5.72 14.99
CA GLU A 96 2.70 4.92 14.84
C GLU A 96 2.40 3.56 14.20
N ILE A 97 3.26 3.11 13.28
CA ILE A 97 3.20 1.73 12.76
C ILE A 97 3.76 0.78 13.82
N ARG A 98 2.92 -0.14 14.30
CA ARG A 98 3.23 -1.12 15.37
C ARG A 98 3.59 -2.49 14.84
N SER A 99 2.92 -2.95 13.79
CA SER A 99 3.23 -4.21 13.12
C SER A 99 3.02 -4.12 11.61
N ILE A 100 3.75 -4.94 10.85
CA ILE A 100 3.63 -5.11 9.41
C ILE A 100 3.46 -6.59 9.09
N ARG A 101 2.42 -6.92 8.31
CA ARG A 101 2.10 -8.28 7.85
C ARG A 101 1.99 -8.30 6.34
N THR A 102 2.50 -9.31 5.64
CA THR A 102 2.16 -9.53 4.23
C THR A 102 0.83 -10.28 4.10
N PHE A 103 0.25 -10.28 2.91
CA PHE A 103 -1.00 -11.01 2.64
C PHE A 103 -0.88 -12.53 2.79
N ASP A 104 0.31 -13.12 2.76
CA ASP A 104 0.45 -14.57 2.99
C ASP A 104 0.06 -14.96 4.43
N SER A 105 0.42 -14.16 5.44
CA SER A 105 -0.06 -14.38 6.82
C SER A 105 -1.60 -14.30 6.98
N LEU A 106 -2.28 -13.53 6.12
CA LEU A 106 -3.75 -13.37 6.16
C LEU A 106 -4.50 -14.64 5.74
N ARG A 107 -3.82 -15.62 5.12
CA ARG A 107 -4.38 -16.93 4.78
C ARG A 107 -4.90 -17.68 6.01
N THR A 108 -4.34 -17.41 7.19
CA THR A 108 -4.82 -17.96 8.46
C THR A 108 -6.23 -17.49 8.84
N ALA A 109 -6.69 -16.36 8.31
CA ALA A 109 -8.08 -15.88 8.44
C ALA A 109 -8.95 -16.20 7.20
N GLY A 110 -8.49 -17.12 6.34
CA GLY A 110 -9.25 -17.58 5.16
C GLY A 110 -9.07 -16.73 3.90
N LEU A 111 -8.05 -15.88 3.83
CA LEU A 111 -7.64 -15.32 2.53
C LEU A 111 -7.09 -16.45 1.63
N LYS A 112 -7.41 -16.39 0.33
CA LYS A 112 -6.87 -17.33 -0.66
C LYS A 112 -5.37 -17.08 -0.93
N ALA A 113 -4.73 -17.92 -1.74
CA ALA A 113 -3.29 -17.79 -1.98
C ALA A 113 -2.98 -16.49 -2.77
N VAL A 114 -1.78 -15.94 -2.57
CA VAL A 114 -1.38 -14.63 -3.11
C VAL A 114 -1.39 -14.59 -4.64
N ASP A 115 -1.05 -15.72 -5.27
CA ASP A 115 -1.09 -15.97 -6.70
C ASP A 115 -2.51 -16.13 -7.27
N GLU A 116 -3.50 -16.34 -6.42
CA GLU A 116 -4.92 -16.40 -6.80
C GLU A 116 -5.64 -15.04 -6.65
N LEU A 117 -5.03 -14.03 -6.01
CA LEU A 117 -5.64 -12.72 -5.70
C LEU A 117 -5.74 -11.79 -6.92
N GLU A 118 -6.96 -11.42 -7.28
CA GLU A 118 -7.28 -10.51 -8.37
C GLU A 118 -7.49 -9.06 -7.88
N PRO A 119 -7.25 -8.04 -8.74
CA PRO A 119 -7.58 -6.64 -8.47
C PRO A 119 -9.10 -6.39 -8.57
N GLY A 120 -9.87 -7.00 -7.68
CA GLY A 120 -11.34 -7.03 -7.72
C GLY A 120 -12.02 -6.67 -6.39
N TYR A 121 -13.32 -6.38 -6.46
CA TYR A 121 -14.13 -6.07 -5.27
C TYR A 121 -14.20 -7.25 -4.28
N GLU A 122 -14.35 -8.47 -4.78
CA GLU A 122 -14.53 -9.66 -3.95
C GLU A 122 -13.27 -9.94 -3.11
N ASP A 123 -12.10 -9.96 -3.76
CA ASP A 123 -10.81 -10.16 -3.10
C ASP A 123 -10.42 -8.97 -2.24
N GLY A 124 -10.69 -7.73 -2.70
CA GLY A 124 -10.53 -6.54 -1.87
C GLY A 124 -11.32 -6.64 -0.57
N LEU A 125 -12.59 -7.06 -0.62
CA LEU A 125 -13.41 -7.28 0.56
C LEU A 125 -12.90 -8.45 1.43
N ALA A 126 -12.37 -9.52 0.82
CA ALA A 126 -11.76 -10.63 1.55
C ALA A 126 -10.50 -10.19 2.32
N ILE A 127 -9.62 -9.39 1.69
CA ILE A 127 -8.44 -8.78 2.32
C ILE A 127 -8.86 -7.91 3.51
N LEU A 128 -9.84 -7.02 3.33
CA LEU A 128 -10.33 -6.15 4.41
C LEU A 128 -10.90 -6.95 5.59
N ARG A 129 -11.63 -8.04 5.33
CA ARG A 129 -12.14 -8.93 6.36
C ARG A 129 -11.02 -9.66 7.11
N ALA A 130 -10.04 -10.21 6.40
CA ALA A 130 -8.91 -10.90 7.01
C ALA A 130 -8.05 -9.96 7.86
N ALA A 131 -7.79 -8.74 7.38
CA ALA A 131 -7.09 -7.69 8.13
C ALA A 131 -7.86 -7.29 9.40
N HIS A 132 -9.18 -7.10 9.32
CA HIS A 132 -10.03 -6.84 10.48
C HIS A 132 -9.98 -7.97 11.52
N THR A 133 -9.90 -9.23 11.08
CA THR A 133 -9.87 -10.40 11.96
C THR A 133 -8.51 -10.59 12.68
N LEU A 134 -7.39 -10.23 12.04
CA LEU A 134 -6.05 -10.56 12.53
C LEU A 134 -5.25 -9.39 13.12
N VAL A 135 -5.67 -8.15 12.88
CA VAL A 135 -4.88 -6.95 13.20
C VAL A 135 -5.71 -5.99 14.05
N ALA A 136 -6.51 -5.15 13.40
CA ALA A 136 -7.30 -4.09 14.01
C ALA A 136 -8.46 -3.73 13.07
N PRO A 137 -9.51 -3.01 13.54
CA PRO A 137 -10.55 -2.48 12.66
C PRO A 137 -9.93 -1.76 11.46
N VAL A 138 -10.30 -2.17 10.24
CA VAL A 138 -9.74 -1.55 9.04
C VAL A 138 -10.37 -0.18 8.84
N ALA A 139 -9.61 0.87 9.11
CA ALA A 139 -10.04 2.23 8.82
C ALA A 139 -9.71 2.63 7.38
N TRP A 140 -8.69 2.01 6.76
CA TRP A 140 -8.25 2.40 5.44
C TRP A 140 -7.60 1.29 4.63
N ALA A 141 -7.73 1.40 3.32
CA ALA A 141 -6.98 0.60 2.39
C ALA A 141 -6.69 1.36 1.10
N LEU A 142 -5.50 1.11 0.56
CA LEU A 142 -5.02 1.55 -0.74
C LEU A 142 -4.81 0.34 -1.64
N PHE A 143 -5.52 0.36 -2.76
CA PHE A 143 -5.37 -0.62 -3.83
C PHE A 143 -4.96 0.17 -5.07
N THR A 144 -3.86 -0.18 -5.73
CA THR A 144 -3.41 0.57 -6.91
C THR A 144 -2.63 -0.30 -7.90
N ASP A 145 -2.45 0.18 -9.13
CA ASP A 145 -1.57 -0.45 -10.10
C ASP A 145 -0.11 0.04 -9.94
N TRP A 146 0.82 -0.71 -10.51
CA TRP A 146 2.26 -0.46 -10.41
C TRP A 146 2.71 0.85 -11.07
N GLN A 147 2.00 1.35 -12.09
CA GLN A 147 2.32 2.63 -12.71
C GLN A 147 1.89 3.77 -11.78
N THR A 148 0.61 3.81 -11.38
CA THR A 148 0.08 4.80 -10.44
C THR A 148 0.89 4.80 -9.13
N TRP A 149 1.23 3.62 -8.60
CA TRP A 149 2.10 3.50 -7.43
C TRP A 149 3.48 4.16 -7.62
N ASN A 150 4.14 3.95 -8.76
CA ASN A 150 5.44 4.57 -9.02
C ASN A 150 5.33 6.08 -9.27
N GLU A 151 4.28 6.56 -9.93
CA GLU A 151 4.03 8.00 -10.08
C GLU A 151 3.79 8.66 -8.70
N TRP A 152 3.04 7.97 -7.82
CA TRP A 152 2.79 8.38 -6.44
C TRP A 152 4.01 8.32 -5.53
N LEU A 153 4.88 7.33 -5.70
CA LEU A 153 6.19 7.34 -5.04
C LEU A 153 7.06 8.41 -5.71
N LEU A 154 7.64 8.13 -6.87
CA LEU A 154 8.74 8.86 -7.50
C LEU A 154 8.44 10.34 -7.80
N GLY A 155 7.16 10.69 -8.02
CA GLY A 155 6.73 12.02 -8.44
C GLY A 155 7.04 12.33 -9.92
N SER A 156 6.37 13.34 -10.48
CA SER A 156 6.74 13.95 -11.76
C SER A 156 8.15 14.55 -11.65
N ALA A 157 9.10 13.99 -12.40
CA ALA A 157 10.51 14.42 -12.34
C ALA A 157 10.74 15.89 -12.72
N GLU A 158 9.74 16.54 -13.33
CA GLU A 158 9.78 17.91 -13.82
C GLU A 158 9.33 18.96 -12.77
N GLU A 159 8.76 18.55 -11.63
CA GLU A 159 8.15 19.45 -10.63
C GLU A 159 8.88 19.45 -9.27
N GLN A 160 10.17 19.12 -9.25
CA GLN A 160 11.01 19.18 -8.04
C GLN A 160 11.42 20.62 -7.64
N SER A 161 10.49 21.57 -7.68
CA SER A 161 10.61 22.85 -6.99
C SER A 161 9.83 22.80 -5.68
N SER A 162 10.48 23.18 -4.58
CA SER A 162 9.96 23.11 -3.22
C SER A 162 8.73 23.99 -2.94
N GLU A 163 8.29 24.79 -3.91
CA GLU A 163 7.07 25.62 -3.84
C GLU A 163 5.83 24.96 -4.47
N ARG A 164 5.95 23.78 -5.11
CA ARG A 164 4.82 23.08 -5.77
C ARG A 164 4.72 21.59 -5.48
N ALA A 165 5.45 21.08 -4.50
CA ALA A 165 5.25 19.71 -4.03
C ALA A 165 3.79 19.52 -3.56
N VAL A 166 3.01 18.72 -4.30
CA VAL A 166 1.66 18.33 -3.88
C VAL A 166 1.80 17.54 -2.58
N ASP A 167 1.15 18.01 -1.51
CA ASP A 167 1.12 17.28 -0.24
C ASP A 167 0.24 16.02 -0.39
N LYS A 168 0.90 14.93 -0.78
CA LYS A 168 0.31 13.60 -0.96
C LYS A 168 -0.29 13.08 0.36
N GLY A 169 0.27 13.46 1.50
CA GLY A 169 -0.24 13.12 2.84
C GLY A 169 -1.56 13.82 3.14
N ALA A 170 -1.67 15.12 2.84
CA ALA A 170 -2.91 15.87 2.95
C ALA A 170 -4.00 15.34 1.98
N LEU A 171 -3.63 14.97 0.76
CA LEU A 171 -4.56 14.36 -0.21
C LEU A 171 -5.10 13.02 0.29
N LEU A 172 -4.23 12.15 0.82
CA LEU A 172 -4.65 10.89 1.45
C LEU A 172 -5.54 11.13 2.68
N THR A 173 -5.18 12.09 3.53
CA THR A 173 -5.95 12.45 4.73
C THR A 173 -7.35 12.94 4.37
N ALA A 174 -7.51 13.75 3.32
CA ALA A 174 -8.82 14.21 2.85
C ALA A 174 -9.70 13.05 2.35
N LEU A 175 -9.10 12.06 1.66
CA LEU A 175 -9.81 10.87 1.20
C LEU A 175 -10.24 9.95 2.38
N VAL A 176 -9.39 9.81 3.41
CA VAL A 176 -9.72 9.12 4.67
C VAL A 176 -10.89 9.81 5.38
N GLN A 177 -10.81 11.13 5.56
CA GLN A 177 -11.85 11.92 6.25
C GLN A 177 -13.20 11.90 5.53
N ALA A 178 -13.21 11.70 4.21
CA ALA A 178 -14.44 11.45 3.44
C ALA A 178 -15.06 10.06 3.68
N GLY A 179 -14.51 9.25 4.61
CA GLY A 179 -14.99 7.92 4.96
C GLY A 179 -14.74 6.86 3.88
N ARG A 180 -13.74 7.07 3.01
CA ARG A 180 -13.52 6.21 1.83
C ARG A 180 -12.36 5.26 2.03
N CYS A 181 -12.63 3.97 1.79
CA CYS A 181 -11.61 3.04 1.30
C CYS A 181 -11.12 3.53 -0.07
N VAL A 182 -9.81 3.68 -0.24
CA VAL A 182 -9.20 4.37 -1.40
C VAL A 182 -8.73 3.32 -2.41
N LEU A 183 -9.69 2.81 -3.19
CA LEU A 183 -9.39 1.99 -4.37
C LEU A 183 -8.94 2.93 -5.51
N LEU A 184 -7.64 2.97 -5.77
CA LEU A 184 -6.98 3.72 -6.86
C LEU A 184 -6.32 2.78 -7.87
N GLY A 185 -7.03 1.72 -8.26
CA GLY A 185 -6.66 0.93 -9.44
C GLY A 185 -6.98 1.69 -10.71
N THR A 186 -6.15 1.51 -11.75
CA THR A 186 -6.50 1.89 -13.13
C THR A 186 -7.87 1.32 -13.51
N GLN A 187 -8.85 2.20 -13.73
CA GLN A 187 -10.10 1.82 -14.40
C GLN A 187 -9.87 1.62 -15.91
N THR A 188 -9.00 0.69 -16.30
CA THR A 188 -9.16 -0.06 -17.54
C THR A 188 -10.39 -0.95 -17.36
N ALA A 189 -11.56 -0.33 -17.54
CA ALA A 189 -12.83 -0.97 -17.32
C ALA A 189 -12.94 -2.26 -18.13
N HIS A 190 -12.99 -3.40 -17.43
CA HIS A 190 -13.79 -4.53 -17.88
C HIS A 190 -15.25 -4.06 -17.96
N ARG A 191 -15.57 -3.40 -19.07
CA ARG A 191 -16.95 -3.14 -19.49
C ARG A 191 -17.60 -4.49 -19.72
N TYR A 192 -18.29 -4.97 -18.69
CA TYR A 192 -19.36 -5.93 -18.85
C TYR A 192 -20.52 -5.23 -19.59
N LEU A 193 -20.55 -5.41 -20.91
CA LEU A 193 -21.71 -5.30 -21.79
C LEU A 193 -21.64 -6.44 -22.80
#